data_AF-A0A7R9T1K7-F1
#
_entry.id   AF-A0A7R9T1K7-F1
#
_cell.length_a   1.000
_cell.length_b   1.000
_cell.length_c   1.000
_cell.angle_alpha   90.00
_cell.angle_beta   90.00
_cell.angle_gamma   90.00
#
_symmetry.space_group_name_H-M   'P 1'
#
loop_
_entity.id
_entity.type
_entity.pdbx_description
1 polymer ?
#
loop_
_entity_poly.entity_id
_entity_poly.type
_entity_poly.pdbx_seq_one_letter_code
_entity_poly.pdbx_strand_id
1 'polypeptide(L)'
;TMSSDPACSVARIELEPKWLTLQRDHNERVERERAAARADVSTTNFERSHYAAFFDALAFEVAPEDEWTARERILEAFRDAHVDGNVERDAFMSELGEHLVSKFGTKALRRRKDNLNITSARVPSEKVNLRVNKKLAKAKRMKGRQLDPNRSRKIVASKAEDAISSRYMTEFLQLHCATELVESRVFPDAKELTESFSAFNAWRTHLSDDFSADDPNITLVSVGDGHTPRTAALFAFRTRWNCVAVDPEMGFAKDSKASYDIDRLQHHCAKIEEMRIKTKRCIIVMVHAHVSLATTLRSIQAEDGTAACIALPCCNFYSAIDAPNRAVPEYEDMSVISPHRTVRVWKALPCGTSESPR
;
A
#
# COMPACT_ATOMS: atom_id res chain seq x y z
N THR A 1 22.66 39.04 -15.93
CA THR A 1 22.66 37.60 -15.62
C THR A 1 21.29 37.25 -15.06
N MET A 2 20.36 36.84 -15.92
CA MET A 2 19.02 36.44 -15.48
C MET A 2 19.14 35.10 -14.78
N SER A 3 18.81 35.05 -13.49
CA SER A 3 18.65 33.80 -12.75
C SER A 3 17.50 33.03 -13.41
N SER A 4 17.83 31.99 -14.18
CA SER A 4 16.82 31.08 -14.74
C SER A 4 16.42 30.09 -13.65
N ASP A 5 15.38 30.42 -12.88
CA ASP A 5 14.80 29.45 -11.97
C ASP A 5 14.38 28.20 -12.76
N PRO A 6 14.73 26.99 -12.29
CA PRO A 6 14.43 25.75 -13.01
C PRO A 6 12.91 25.58 -13.14
N ALA A 7 12.45 25.12 -14.31
CA ALA A 7 11.03 24.92 -14.61
C ALA A 7 10.32 23.95 -13.63
N CYS A 8 11.09 23.07 -13.00
CA CYS A 8 10.65 22.14 -11.97
C CYS A 8 11.74 21.98 -10.90
N SER A 9 11.34 21.97 -9.63
CA SER A 9 12.20 21.55 -8.52
C SER A 9 11.53 20.41 -7.75
N VAL A 10 12.31 19.37 -7.46
CA VAL A 10 11.84 18.16 -6.79
C VAL A 10 12.69 17.95 -5.55
N ALA A 11 12.05 17.87 -4.38
CA ALA A 11 12.70 17.57 -3.12
C ALA A 11 12.03 16.37 -2.46
N ARG A 12 12.84 15.50 -1.84
CA ARG A 12 12.34 14.44 -0.97
C ARG A 12 12.33 14.94 0.46
N ILE A 13 11.26 14.66 1.19
CA ILE A 13 11.14 14.93 2.62
C ILE A 13 11.07 13.62 3.40
N GLU A 14 11.55 13.66 4.64
CA GLU A 14 11.34 12.57 5.58
C GLU A 14 9.96 12.69 6.20
N LEU A 15 9.19 11.60 6.13
CA LEU A 15 7.92 11.49 6.85
C LEU A 15 8.14 10.66 8.11
N GLU A 16 7.49 11.06 9.20
CA GLU A 16 7.46 10.25 10.41
C GLU A 16 6.87 8.86 10.09
N PRO A 17 7.54 7.76 10.47
CA PRO A 17 7.04 6.43 10.17
C PRO A 17 5.68 6.18 10.83
N LYS A 18 4.69 5.74 10.06
CA LYS A 18 3.33 5.43 10.55
C LYS A 18 3.30 4.51 11.78
N TRP A 19 4.30 3.63 11.95
CA TRP A 19 4.37 2.73 13.11
C TRP A 19 4.59 3.47 14.42
N LEU A 20 5.29 4.61 14.40
CA LEU A 20 5.56 5.42 15.58
C LEU A 20 4.27 6.08 16.08
N THR A 21 3.47 6.62 15.15
CA THR A 21 2.13 7.15 15.44
C THR A 21 1.20 6.06 15.97
N LEU A 22 1.13 4.90 15.29
CA LEU A 22 0.30 3.77 15.74
C LEU A 22 0.73 3.23 17.11
N GLN A 23 2.03 3.23 17.40
CA GLN A 23 2.54 2.82 18.70
C GLN A 23 2.14 3.82 19.79
N ARG A 24 2.20 5.13 19.52
CA ARG A 24 1.73 6.15 20.46
C ARG A 24 0.24 5.98 20.75
N ASP A 25 -0.60 5.85 19.73
CA ASP A 25 -2.05 5.64 19.89
C ASP A 25 -2.35 4.35 20.67
N HIS A 26 -1.61 3.28 20.39
CA HIS A 26 -1.72 2.02 21.13
C HIS A 26 -1.35 2.19 22.61
N ASN A 27 -0.23 2.86 22.89
CA ASN A 27 0.23 3.12 24.25
C ASN A 27 -0.80 3.96 25.02
N GLU A 28 -1.35 5.01 24.39
CA GLU A 28 -2.40 5.83 24.99
C GLU A 28 -3.67 5.01 25.29
N ARG A 29 -4.06 4.11 24.39
CA ARG A 29 -5.21 3.23 24.62
C ARG A 29 -4.95 2.28 25.79
N VAL A 30 -3.78 1.66 25.85
CA VAL A 30 -3.39 0.75 26.95
C VAL A 30 -3.38 1.49 28.29
N GLU A 31 -2.87 2.72 28.33
CA GLU A 31 -2.88 3.51 29.58
C GLU A 31 -4.30 3.92 30.00
N ARG A 32 -5.19 4.24 29.05
CA ARG A 32 -6.62 4.46 29.36
C ARG A 32 -7.31 3.20 29.88
N GLU A 33 -7.08 2.05 29.25
CA GLU A 33 -7.59 0.75 29.70
C GLU A 33 -7.08 0.40 31.10
N ARG A 34 -5.79 0.62 31.38
CA ARG A 34 -5.20 0.44 32.71
C ARG A 34 -5.77 1.39 33.76
N ALA A 35 -5.98 2.65 33.40
CA ALA A 35 -6.59 3.63 34.30
C ALA A 35 -8.04 3.27 34.63
N ALA A 36 -8.80 2.80 33.64
CA ALA A 36 -10.17 2.30 33.84
C ALA A 36 -10.19 1.04 34.73
N ALA A 37 -9.32 0.07 34.47
CA ALA A 37 -9.21 -1.15 35.29
C ALA A 37 -8.79 -0.87 36.74
N ARG A 38 -7.95 0.15 36.97
CA ARG A 38 -7.59 0.60 38.34
C ARG A 38 -8.73 1.31 39.07
N ALA A 39 -9.70 1.87 38.33
CA ALA A 39 -10.86 2.53 38.89
C ALA A 39 -12.01 1.54 39.17
N ASP A 40 -11.96 0.34 38.59
CA ASP A 40 -12.94 -0.72 38.82
C ASP A 40 -12.56 -1.51 40.09
N VAL A 41 -13.52 -1.65 41.02
CA VAL A 41 -13.30 -2.38 42.27
C VAL A 41 -13.41 -3.87 41.95
N SER A 42 -12.30 -4.59 41.96
CA SER A 42 -12.29 -6.02 41.65
C SER A 42 -13.31 -6.77 42.50
N THR A 43 -14.16 -7.56 41.85
CA THR A 43 -15.21 -8.37 42.49
C THR A 43 -14.74 -9.80 42.79
N THR A 44 -13.44 -10.07 42.65
CA THR A 44 -12.83 -11.37 42.99
C THR A 44 -12.74 -11.52 44.50
N ASN A 45 -13.12 -12.69 45.02
CA ASN A 45 -12.98 -13.01 46.45
C ASN A 45 -11.62 -13.68 46.74
N PHE A 46 -10.70 -13.73 45.78
CA PHE A 46 -9.42 -14.41 45.91
C PHE A 46 -8.25 -13.42 45.94
N GLU A 47 -7.42 -13.54 46.96
CA GLU A 47 -6.11 -12.91 47.02
C GLU A 47 -5.07 -13.56 46.09
N ARG A 48 -4.00 -12.81 45.75
CA ARG A 48 -2.84 -13.29 44.97
C ARG A 48 -2.24 -14.60 45.49
N SER A 49 -2.22 -14.76 46.81
CA SER A 49 -1.69 -15.94 47.50
C SER A 49 -2.43 -17.23 47.10
N HIS A 50 -3.74 -17.17 46.88
CA HIS A 50 -4.55 -18.32 46.46
C HIS A 50 -4.20 -18.77 45.03
N TYR A 51 -4.01 -17.81 44.11
CA TYR A 51 -3.61 -18.12 42.74
C TYR A 51 -2.20 -18.73 42.68
N ALA A 52 -1.24 -18.15 43.42
CA ALA A 52 0.12 -18.65 43.48
C ALA A 52 0.18 -20.10 43.97
N ALA A 53 -0.50 -20.42 45.08
CA ALA A 53 -0.55 -21.78 45.62
C ALA A 53 -1.14 -22.79 44.62
N PHE A 54 -2.19 -22.41 43.89
CA PHE A 54 -2.77 -23.26 42.86
C PHE A 54 -1.83 -23.48 41.66
N PHE A 55 -1.18 -22.42 41.17
CA PHE A 55 -0.24 -22.53 40.04
C PHE A 55 0.99 -23.37 40.39
N ASP A 56 1.51 -23.24 41.61
CA ASP A 56 2.59 -24.09 42.10
C ASP A 56 2.17 -25.56 42.18
N ALA A 57 0.94 -25.84 42.64
CA ALA A 57 0.40 -27.19 42.71
C ALA A 57 0.18 -27.84 41.33
N LEU A 58 -0.03 -27.05 40.28
CA LEU A 58 -0.12 -27.55 38.90
C LEU A 58 1.25 -27.99 38.34
N ALA A 59 2.36 -27.54 38.94
CA ALA A 59 3.71 -27.95 38.55
C ALA A 59 3.95 -27.82 37.03
N PHE A 60 3.66 -26.65 36.45
CA PHE A 60 3.82 -26.45 35.00
C PHE A 60 5.22 -26.78 34.50
N GLU A 61 5.29 -27.39 33.31
CA GLU A 61 6.50 -27.64 32.51
C GLU A 61 6.35 -27.08 31.10
N VAL A 62 7.46 -27.01 30.34
CA VAL A 62 7.42 -26.60 28.93
C VAL A 62 6.85 -27.74 28.09
N ALA A 63 5.80 -27.48 27.32
CA ALA A 63 5.18 -28.47 26.46
C ALA A 63 6.12 -28.94 25.33
N PRO A 64 5.95 -30.17 24.81
CA PRO A 64 6.65 -30.66 23.62
C PRO A 64 6.45 -29.75 22.39
N GLU A 65 7.32 -29.88 21.39
CA GLU A 65 7.24 -29.09 20.17
C GLU A 65 5.89 -29.31 19.45
N ASP A 66 5.25 -28.19 19.05
CA ASP A 66 3.91 -28.13 18.44
C ASP A 66 2.72 -28.52 19.35
N GLU A 67 2.93 -28.63 20.66
CA GLU A 67 1.86 -28.78 21.64
C GLU A 67 1.55 -27.49 22.40
N TRP A 68 0.27 -27.31 22.71
CA TRP A 68 -0.26 -26.07 23.24
C TRP A 68 -1.35 -26.33 24.28
N THR A 69 -1.37 -25.54 25.34
CA THR A 69 -2.43 -25.52 26.35
C THR A 69 -3.23 -24.23 26.24
N ALA A 70 -4.56 -24.36 26.13
CA ALA A 70 -5.45 -23.22 26.11
C ALA A 70 -5.54 -22.59 27.52
N ARG A 71 -5.42 -21.26 27.60
CA ARG A 71 -5.47 -20.53 28.87
C ARG A 71 -6.79 -20.75 29.63
N GLU A 72 -7.89 -20.85 28.89
CA GLU A 72 -9.23 -21.08 29.48
C GLU A 72 -9.32 -22.41 30.23
N ARG A 73 -8.61 -23.47 29.78
CA ARG A 73 -8.60 -24.76 30.50
C ARG A 73 -7.96 -24.65 31.89
N ILE A 74 -7.03 -23.72 32.07
CA ILE A 74 -6.39 -23.47 33.36
C ILE A 74 -7.36 -22.71 34.28
N LEU A 75 -8.15 -21.79 33.73
CA LEU A 75 -9.21 -21.10 34.46
C LEU A 75 -10.35 -22.05 34.85
N GLU A 76 -10.76 -22.95 33.96
CA GLU A 76 -11.73 -24.01 34.25
C GLU A 76 -11.24 -24.91 35.39
N ALA A 77 -9.99 -25.40 35.31
CA ALA A 77 -9.39 -26.20 36.38
C ALA A 77 -9.33 -25.46 37.73
N PHE A 78 -9.16 -24.13 37.72
CA PHE A 78 -9.21 -23.33 38.94
C PHE A 78 -10.62 -23.26 39.53
N ARG A 79 -11.62 -23.02 38.67
CA ARG A 79 -13.04 -22.96 39.07
C ARG A 79 -13.53 -24.30 39.63
N ASP A 80 -13.13 -25.40 39.02
CA ASP A 80 -13.48 -26.75 39.50
C ASP A 80 -12.89 -27.04 40.89
N ALA A 81 -11.70 -26.49 41.18
CA ALA A 81 -11.06 -26.64 42.48
C ALA A 81 -11.62 -25.69 43.55
N HIS A 82 -12.34 -24.62 43.17
CA HIS A 82 -12.82 -23.58 44.07
C HIS A 82 -14.27 -23.17 43.72
N VAL A 83 -15.20 -24.08 43.95
CA VAL A 83 -16.62 -23.97 43.57
C VAL A 83 -17.35 -22.80 44.25
N ASP A 84 -16.87 -22.35 45.42
CA ASP A 84 -17.56 -21.36 46.26
C ASP A 84 -17.09 -19.91 46.07
N GLY A 85 -16.23 -19.63 45.08
CA GLY A 85 -15.64 -18.29 44.89
C GLY A 85 -15.87 -17.67 43.52
N ASN A 86 -16.06 -16.34 43.51
CA ASN A 86 -16.14 -15.57 42.26
C ASN A 86 -14.74 -15.26 41.73
N VAL A 87 -14.43 -15.68 40.50
CA VAL A 87 -13.17 -15.38 39.80
C VAL A 87 -13.44 -14.60 38.53
N GLU A 88 -12.96 -13.36 38.53
CA GLU A 88 -12.88 -12.55 37.34
C GLU A 88 -11.79 -13.09 36.41
N ARG A 89 -12.17 -13.30 35.14
CA ARG A 89 -11.30 -13.88 34.12
C ARG A 89 -10.01 -13.08 33.94
N ASP A 90 -10.11 -11.76 33.85
CA ASP A 90 -8.97 -10.92 33.48
C ASP A 90 -7.97 -10.80 34.65
N ALA A 91 -8.46 -10.73 35.89
CA ALA A 91 -7.64 -10.83 37.09
C ALA A 91 -6.85 -12.16 37.14
N PHE A 92 -7.53 -13.29 36.91
CA PHE A 92 -6.88 -14.61 36.87
C PHE A 92 -5.82 -14.72 35.77
N MET A 93 -6.12 -14.22 34.56
CA MET A 93 -5.20 -14.27 33.42
C MET A 93 -3.96 -13.39 33.64
N SER A 94 -4.12 -12.26 34.35
CA SER A 94 -3.01 -11.40 34.73
C SER A 94 -2.06 -12.12 35.69
N GLU A 95 -2.58 -12.71 36.76
CA GLU A 95 -1.79 -13.44 37.77
C GLU A 95 -1.12 -14.69 37.17
N LEU A 96 -1.83 -15.45 36.33
CA LEU A 96 -1.25 -16.57 35.58
C LEU A 96 -0.09 -16.10 34.69
N GLY A 97 -0.25 -14.94 34.05
CA GLY A 97 0.77 -14.31 33.22
C GLY A 97 2.03 -13.96 33.99
N GLU A 98 1.89 -13.33 35.16
CA GLU A 98 3.00 -12.97 36.06
C GLU A 98 3.72 -14.20 36.61
N HIS A 99 2.97 -15.18 37.10
CA HIS A 99 3.51 -16.42 37.65
C HIS A 99 4.36 -17.19 36.62
N LEU A 100 3.86 -17.37 35.39
CA LEU A 100 4.57 -18.09 34.35
C LEU A 100 5.82 -17.34 33.86
N VAL A 101 5.79 -16.01 33.82
CA VAL A 101 6.96 -15.19 33.49
C VAL A 101 8.02 -15.30 34.58
N SER A 102 7.62 -15.31 35.85
CA SER A 102 8.53 -15.54 36.98
C SER A 102 9.19 -16.93 36.90
N LYS A 103 8.41 -17.97 36.60
CA LYS A 103 8.87 -19.36 36.57
C LYS A 103 9.77 -19.71 35.38
N PHE A 104 9.40 -19.29 34.17
CA PHE A 104 10.10 -19.69 32.94
C PHE A 104 10.93 -18.58 32.29
N GLY A 105 10.75 -17.33 32.72
CA GLY A 105 11.31 -16.16 32.04
C GLY A 105 10.62 -15.85 30.72
N THR A 106 10.82 -14.62 30.24
CA THR A 106 10.19 -14.11 29.01
C THR A 106 10.68 -14.79 27.72
N LYS A 107 11.86 -15.42 27.74
CA LYS A 107 12.46 -16.07 26.56
C LYS A 107 11.98 -17.50 26.32
N ALA A 108 11.61 -18.24 27.38
CA ALA A 108 11.19 -19.63 27.25
C ALA A 108 9.66 -19.76 27.08
N LEU A 109 8.88 -18.82 27.64
CA LEU A 109 7.43 -18.79 27.50
C LEU A 109 7.01 -18.27 26.11
N ARG A 110 6.41 -19.13 25.29
CA ARG A 110 5.83 -18.79 23.99
C ARG A 110 4.31 -18.66 24.12
N ARG A 111 3.78 -17.55 23.63
CA ARG A 111 2.34 -17.26 23.61
C ARG A 111 1.84 -17.21 22.15
N ARG A 112 0.73 -17.88 21.86
CA ARG A 112 0.05 -17.79 20.54
C ARG A 112 -1.45 -17.70 20.72
N LYS A 113 -2.01 -16.52 20.42
CA LYS A 113 -3.43 -16.21 20.62
C LYS A 113 -3.82 -16.55 22.07
N ASP A 114 -4.69 -17.53 22.28
CA ASP A 114 -5.18 -17.96 23.59
C ASP A 114 -4.43 -19.16 24.18
N ASN A 115 -3.30 -19.53 23.58
CA ASN A 115 -2.54 -20.72 23.97
C ASN A 115 -1.14 -20.41 24.47
N LEU A 116 -0.66 -21.28 25.36
CA LEU A 116 0.65 -21.26 26.01
C LEU A 116 1.39 -22.58 25.74
N ASN A 117 2.71 -22.53 25.58
CA ASN A 117 3.57 -23.72 25.41
C ASN A 117 3.91 -24.40 26.74
N ILE A 118 2.90 -24.62 27.58
CA ILE A 118 3.06 -25.23 28.90
C ILE A 118 2.20 -26.48 29.01
N THR A 119 2.56 -27.39 29.89
CA THR A 119 1.79 -28.60 30.20
C THR A 119 1.86 -28.89 31.69
N SER A 120 0.87 -29.62 32.20
CA SER A 120 0.84 -30.11 33.58
C SER A 120 0.06 -31.42 33.65
N ALA A 121 0.26 -32.18 34.73
CA ALA A 121 -0.46 -33.44 34.94
C ALA A 121 -2.00 -33.25 34.97
N ARG A 122 -2.49 -32.09 35.45
CA ARG A 122 -3.92 -31.77 35.53
C ARG A 122 -4.47 -31.03 34.31
N VAL A 123 -3.61 -30.34 33.57
CA VAL A 123 -3.97 -29.61 32.34
C VAL A 123 -2.98 -29.99 31.24
N PRO A 124 -3.24 -31.09 30.51
CA PRO A 124 -2.34 -31.58 29.48
C PRO A 124 -2.40 -30.72 28.22
N SER A 125 -1.24 -30.53 27.59
CA SER A 125 -1.09 -29.92 26.27
C SER A 125 -1.62 -30.82 25.16
N GLU A 126 -2.06 -30.21 24.07
CA GLU A 126 -2.57 -30.93 22.89
C GLU A 126 -1.88 -30.43 21.61
N LYS A 127 -1.80 -31.31 20.60
CA LYS A 127 -1.30 -30.95 19.27
C LYS A 127 -2.32 -30.09 18.54
N VAL A 128 -2.08 -28.79 18.50
CA VAL A 128 -2.94 -27.83 17.81
C VAL A 128 -2.28 -27.37 16.52
N ASN A 129 -2.95 -27.58 15.37
CA ASN A 129 -2.44 -27.19 14.06
C ASN A 129 -2.63 -25.67 13.81
N LEU A 130 -1.78 -24.84 14.42
CA LEU A 130 -1.82 -23.38 14.32
C LEU A 130 -1.19 -22.85 13.00
N ARG A 131 -1.52 -23.44 11.84
CA ARG A 131 -1.05 -22.93 10.53
C ARG A 131 -1.74 -21.61 10.20
N VAL A 132 -0.95 -20.56 9.99
CA VAL A 132 -1.44 -19.23 9.60
C VAL A 132 -2.08 -19.26 8.21
N ASN A 133 -3.19 -18.55 8.01
CA ASN A 133 -3.84 -18.35 6.71
C ASN A 133 -2.85 -17.94 5.60
N LYS A 134 -1.80 -17.17 5.93
CA LYS A 134 -0.74 -16.75 5.01
C LYS A 134 0.11 -17.90 4.47
N LYS A 135 0.45 -18.90 5.30
CA LYS A 135 1.21 -20.10 4.87
C LYS A 135 0.33 -21.05 4.05
N LEU A 136 -0.93 -21.20 4.43
CA LEU A 136 -1.94 -21.95 3.66
C LEU A 136 -2.21 -21.30 2.29
N ALA A 137 -2.32 -19.98 2.23
CA ALA A 137 -2.49 -19.23 0.98
C ALA A 137 -1.26 -19.34 0.06
N LYS A 138 -0.05 -19.27 0.63
CA LYS A 138 1.21 -19.47 -0.13
C LYS A 138 1.31 -20.90 -0.67
N ALA A 139 0.97 -21.91 0.11
CA ALA A 139 0.97 -23.30 -0.33
C ALA A 139 -0.08 -23.58 -1.42
N LYS A 140 -1.27 -22.96 -1.32
CA LYS A 140 -2.30 -23.03 -2.38
C LYS A 140 -1.84 -22.34 -3.67
N ARG A 141 -1.15 -21.19 -3.60
CA ARG A 141 -0.54 -20.51 -4.76
C ARG A 141 0.52 -21.38 -5.44
N MET A 142 1.38 -22.05 -4.67
CA MET A 142 2.47 -22.88 -5.22
C MET A 142 1.97 -24.20 -5.83
N LYS A 143 0.80 -24.71 -5.42
CA LYS A 143 0.15 -25.88 -6.04
C LYS A 143 -0.58 -25.55 -7.35
N GLY A 144 -0.78 -24.28 -7.68
CA GLY A 144 -1.47 -23.84 -8.89
C GLY A 144 -0.52 -23.51 -10.04
N ARG A 145 -0.31 -24.50 -10.92
CA ARG A 145 0.24 -24.40 -12.29
C ARG A 145 1.48 -23.51 -12.49
N GLN A 146 2.63 -24.16 -12.67
CA GLN A 146 3.73 -23.62 -13.45
C GLN A 146 3.19 -23.37 -14.88
N LEU A 147 2.93 -22.12 -15.22
CA LEU A 147 2.42 -21.74 -16.54
C LEU A 147 3.56 -21.86 -17.56
N ASP A 148 3.26 -22.51 -18.69
CA ASP A 148 4.16 -22.69 -19.81
C ASP A 148 4.66 -21.33 -20.36
N PRO A 149 5.98 -21.08 -20.39
CA PRO A 149 6.56 -19.82 -20.84
C PRO A 149 6.29 -19.50 -22.32
N ASN A 150 5.89 -20.48 -23.14
CA ASN A 150 5.56 -20.30 -24.56
C ASN A 150 4.05 -20.21 -24.84
N ARG A 151 3.20 -20.22 -23.80
CA ARG A 151 1.75 -20.11 -23.99
C ARG A 151 1.36 -18.65 -24.17
N SER A 152 1.24 -18.20 -25.42
CA SER A 152 0.50 -16.99 -25.77
C SER A 152 -0.90 -17.07 -25.16
N ARG A 153 -1.22 -16.16 -24.23
CA ARG A 153 -2.58 -16.06 -23.67
C ARG A 153 -3.54 -15.86 -24.84
N LYS A 154 -4.64 -16.61 -24.88
CA LYS A 154 -5.72 -16.31 -25.83
C LYS A 154 -6.20 -14.90 -25.53
N ILE A 155 -5.90 -13.97 -26.44
CA ILE A 155 -6.60 -12.69 -26.50
C ILE A 155 -8.06 -13.07 -26.78
N VAL A 156 -8.92 -12.84 -25.79
CA VAL A 156 -10.35 -13.02 -25.97
C VAL A 156 -10.78 -11.95 -26.96
N ALA A 157 -10.94 -12.31 -28.23
CA ALA A 157 -11.62 -11.46 -29.19
C ALA A 157 -13.10 -11.39 -28.78
N SER A 158 -13.53 -10.25 -28.24
CA SER A 158 -14.95 -9.96 -28.03
C SER A 158 -15.62 -9.69 -29.37
N LYS A 159 -16.81 -10.27 -29.57
CA LYS A 159 -17.70 -9.90 -30.66
C LYS A 159 -18.26 -8.50 -30.40
N ALA A 160 -18.29 -7.67 -31.45
CA ALA A 160 -19.02 -6.43 -31.71
C ALA A 160 -19.51 -5.56 -30.52
N GLU A 161 -19.23 -4.25 -30.61
CA GLU A 161 -19.46 -3.14 -29.65
C GLU A 161 -18.49 -3.07 -28.45
N ASP A 162 -18.07 -4.19 -27.88
CA ASP A 162 -17.03 -4.26 -26.82
C ASP A 162 -15.65 -4.70 -27.33
N ALA A 163 -15.37 -4.47 -28.62
CA ALA A 163 -14.13 -4.92 -29.24
C ALA A 163 -12.93 -4.07 -28.79
N ILE A 164 -11.98 -4.70 -28.08
CA ILE A 164 -10.70 -4.06 -27.75
C ILE A 164 -10.04 -3.61 -29.07
N SER A 165 -9.77 -2.31 -29.16
CA SER A 165 -9.13 -1.70 -30.32
C SER A 165 -7.61 -1.84 -30.22
N SER A 166 -6.95 -2.17 -31.33
CA SER A 166 -5.48 -2.19 -31.41
C SER A 166 -4.88 -0.80 -31.69
N ARG A 167 -5.69 0.27 -31.66
CA ARG A 167 -5.28 1.64 -32.01
C ARG A 167 -3.95 2.07 -31.40
N TYR A 168 -3.75 1.88 -30.10
CA TYR A 168 -2.50 2.31 -29.42
C TYR A 168 -1.29 1.47 -29.79
N MET A 169 -1.48 0.19 -30.10
CA MET A 169 -0.40 -0.63 -30.66
C MET A 169 -0.03 -0.16 -32.07
N THR A 170 -1.02 0.15 -32.91
CA THR A 170 -0.79 0.72 -34.25
C THR A 170 -0.11 2.08 -34.18
N GLU A 171 -0.55 2.96 -33.28
CA GLU A 171 0.06 4.28 -33.07
C GLU A 171 1.52 4.13 -32.61
N PHE A 172 1.81 3.22 -31.67
CA PHE A 172 3.16 2.95 -31.20
C PHE A 172 4.11 2.54 -32.34
N LEU A 173 3.68 1.65 -33.23
CA LEU A 173 4.48 1.19 -34.38
C LEU A 173 4.81 2.30 -35.37
N GLN A 174 4.08 3.41 -35.34
CA GLN A 174 4.27 4.56 -36.23
C GLN A 174 5.08 5.70 -35.59
N LEU A 175 5.45 5.60 -34.31
CA LEU A 175 6.22 6.64 -33.63
C LEU A 175 7.68 6.65 -34.12
N HIS A 176 8.21 7.85 -34.37
CA HIS A 176 9.65 8.01 -34.64
C HIS A 176 10.52 7.58 -33.45
N CYS A 177 10.05 7.81 -32.22
CA CYS A 177 10.72 7.39 -30.98
C CYS A 177 10.39 5.95 -30.54
N ALA A 178 9.69 5.16 -31.37
CA ALA A 178 9.30 3.79 -31.00
C ALA A 178 10.51 2.92 -30.63
N THR A 179 11.59 3.02 -31.40
CA THR A 179 12.83 2.26 -31.17
C THR A 179 13.45 2.62 -29.82
N GLU A 180 13.58 3.91 -29.53
CA GLU A 180 14.14 4.42 -28.27
C GLU A 180 13.29 3.98 -27.06
N LEU A 181 11.95 4.00 -27.19
CA LEU A 181 11.04 3.50 -26.15
C LEU A 181 11.20 1.99 -25.91
N VAL A 182 11.36 1.19 -26.97
CA VAL A 182 11.62 -0.26 -26.85
C VAL A 182 12.98 -0.53 -26.21
N GLU A 183 14.02 0.17 -26.67
CA GLU A 183 15.39 0.05 -26.16
C GLU A 183 15.49 0.45 -24.67
N SER A 184 14.73 1.48 -24.28
CA SER A 184 14.62 1.92 -22.88
C SER A 184 13.93 0.90 -21.98
N ARG A 185 13.23 -0.11 -22.56
CA ARG A 185 12.50 -1.16 -21.83
C ARG A 185 11.58 -0.61 -20.74
N VAL A 186 10.95 0.53 -21.00
CA VAL A 186 10.05 1.17 -20.03
C VAL A 186 8.75 0.38 -19.90
N PHE A 187 8.19 -0.14 -21.01
CA PHE A 187 6.96 -0.93 -20.96
C PHE A 187 7.24 -2.43 -20.79
N PRO A 188 6.74 -3.09 -19.73
CA PRO A 188 6.93 -4.53 -19.54
C PRO A 188 5.99 -5.38 -20.41
N ASP A 189 4.82 -4.85 -20.77
CA ASP A 189 3.84 -5.53 -21.61
C ASP A 189 2.90 -4.53 -22.32
N ALA A 190 2.04 -5.06 -23.19
CA ALA A 190 1.09 -4.28 -23.98
C ALA A 190 -0.01 -3.61 -23.13
N LYS A 191 -0.40 -4.18 -21.98
CA LYS A 191 -1.39 -3.57 -21.10
C LYS A 191 -0.87 -2.23 -20.61
N GLU A 192 0.31 -2.24 -20.00
CA GLU A 192 0.92 -1.03 -19.42
C GLU A 192 1.21 0.04 -20.49
N LEU A 193 1.59 -0.39 -21.70
CA LEU A 193 1.74 0.49 -22.86
C LEU A 193 0.42 1.16 -23.22
N THR A 194 -0.65 0.38 -23.39
CA THR A 194 -1.96 0.94 -23.79
C THR A 194 -2.57 1.84 -22.73
N GLU A 195 -2.35 1.59 -21.43
CA GLU A 195 -2.78 2.47 -20.34
C GLU A 195 -2.06 3.84 -20.41
N SER A 196 -0.76 3.84 -20.70
CA SER A 196 0.03 5.08 -20.87
C SER A 196 -0.39 5.87 -22.12
N PHE A 197 -0.66 5.19 -23.23
CA PHE A 197 -1.19 5.81 -24.45
C PHE A 197 -2.60 6.37 -24.26
N SER A 198 -3.43 5.71 -23.44
CA SER A 198 -4.74 6.24 -23.07
C SER A 198 -4.63 7.57 -22.34
N ALA A 199 -3.70 7.67 -21.37
CA ALA A 199 -3.42 8.95 -20.71
C ALA A 199 -2.90 10.01 -21.70
N PHE A 200 -2.01 9.64 -22.62
CA PHE A 200 -1.53 10.55 -23.67
C PHE A 200 -2.66 11.03 -24.59
N ASN A 201 -3.57 10.13 -24.99
CA ASN A 201 -4.71 10.48 -25.82
C ASN A 201 -5.72 11.37 -25.06
N ALA A 202 -5.91 11.13 -23.76
CA ALA A 202 -6.76 11.97 -22.91
C ALA A 202 -6.24 13.41 -22.84
N TRP A 203 -4.92 13.59 -22.67
CA TRP A 203 -4.30 14.91 -22.78
C TRP A 203 -4.58 15.55 -24.15
N ARG A 204 -4.26 14.84 -25.24
CA ARG A 204 -4.43 15.38 -26.61
C ARG A 204 -5.86 15.81 -26.89
N THR A 205 -6.84 15.09 -26.34
CA THR A 205 -8.27 15.31 -26.63
C THR A 205 -8.89 16.38 -25.73
N HIS A 206 -8.43 16.52 -24.48
CA HIS A 206 -9.15 17.30 -23.47
C HIS A 206 -8.35 18.45 -22.85
N LEU A 207 -7.02 18.40 -22.94
CA LEU A 207 -6.11 19.34 -22.28
C LEU A 207 -5.13 20.03 -23.23
N SER A 208 -5.05 19.64 -24.50
CA SER A 208 -4.05 20.16 -25.45
C SER A 208 -4.19 21.66 -25.74
N ASP A 209 -5.41 22.20 -25.71
CA ASP A 209 -5.67 23.64 -25.86
C ASP A 209 -5.04 24.46 -24.72
N ASP A 210 -5.04 23.90 -23.51
CA ASP A 210 -4.52 24.56 -22.30
C ASP A 210 -3.03 24.22 -22.06
N PHE A 211 -2.58 23.05 -22.52
CA PHE A 211 -1.25 22.47 -22.28
C PHE A 211 -0.60 22.02 -23.59
N SER A 212 0.09 22.94 -24.25
CA SER A 212 0.80 22.68 -25.51
C SER A 212 1.95 21.69 -25.33
N ALA A 213 2.14 20.77 -26.28
CA ALA A 213 3.24 19.80 -26.27
C ALA A 213 4.63 20.46 -26.31
N ASP A 214 4.74 21.66 -26.86
CA ASP A 214 6.02 22.36 -27.06
C ASP A 214 6.38 23.32 -25.92
N ASP A 215 5.56 23.42 -24.86
CA ASP A 215 5.82 24.33 -23.74
C ASP A 215 6.75 23.70 -22.69
N PRO A 216 8.01 24.17 -22.54
CA PRO A 216 8.96 23.63 -21.57
C PRO A 216 8.66 24.02 -20.12
N ASN A 217 7.68 24.91 -19.86
CA ASN A 217 7.25 25.27 -18.51
C ASN A 217 6.22 24.30 -17.93
N ILE A 218 5.76 23.32 -18.71
CA ILE A 218 4.87 22.27 -18.24
C ILE A 218 5.71 21.16 -17.61
N THR A 219 5.30 20.75 -16.42
CA THR A 219 5.79 19.52 -15.79
C THR A 219 4.67 18.50 -15.71
N LEU A 220 4.93 17.30 -16.21
CA LEU A 220 4.10 16.13 -15.96
C LEU A 220 4.63 15.37 -14.75
N VAL A 221 3.74 15.08 -13.81
CA VAL A 221 4.02 14.22 -12.65
C VAL A 221 3.23 12.93 -12.80
N SER A 222 3.89 11.84 -13.18
CA SER A 222 3.30 10.51 -13.21
C SER A 222 3.42 9.86 -11.83
N VAL A 223 2.28 9.62 -11.19
CA VAL A 223 2.20 9.03 -9.85
C VAL A 223 1.64 7.62 -9.96
N GLY A 224 2.35 6.65 -9.40
CA GLY A 224 1.97 5.25 -9.55
C GLY A 224 2.46 4.63 -10.87
N ASP A 225 3.52 5.17 -11.47
CA ASP A 225 4.02 4.75 -12.80
C ASP A 225 4.58 3.30 -12.79
N GLY A 226 4.73 2.73 -11.60
CA GLY A 226 5.13 1.36 -11.32
C GLY A 226 6.65 1.18 -11.28
N HIS A 227 7.10 -0.02 -11.63
CA HIS A 227 8.52 -0.41 -11.53
C HIS A 227 9.46 0.35 -12.47
N THR A 228 8.91 1.00 -13.49
CA THR A 228 9.62 1.71 -14.56
C THR A 228 8.88 3.02 -14.84
N PRO A 229 9.54 4.09 -15.34
CA PRO A 229 8.90 5.39 -15.58
C PRO A 229 8.11 5.39 -16.90
N ARG A 230 7.09 4.54 -17.00
CA ARG A 230 6.35 4.21 -18.24
C ARG A 230 5.70 5.41 -18.90
N THR A 231 4.77 6.00 -18.17
CA THR A 231 3.94 7.09 -18.64
C THR A 231 4.78 8.35 -18.73
N ALA A 232 5.61 8.62 -17.73
CA ALA A 232 6.49 9.78 -17.75
C ALA A 232 7.48 9.74 -18.94
N ALA A 233 8.07 8.58 -19.25
CA ALA A 233 8.94 8.43 -20.41
C ALA A 233 8.19 8.66 -21.73
N LEU A 234 6.97 8.13 -21.88
CA LEU A 234 6.16 8.35 -23.09
C LEU A 234 5.95 9.85 -23.36
N PHE A 235 5.63 10.63 -22.32
CA PHE A 235 5.49 12.06 -22.46
C PHE A 235 6.83 12.75 -22.72
N ALA A 236 7.90 12.37 -22.02
CA ALA A 236 9.24 12.93 -22.24
C ALA A 236 9.70 12.79 -23.69
N PHE A 237 9.48 11.64 -24.33
CA PHE A 237 9.82 11.41 -25.74
C PHE A 237 8.92 12.16 -26.74
N ARG A 238 7.70 12.53 -26.35
CA ARG A 238 6.67 13.06 -27.27
C ARG A 238 6.34 14.53 -27.06
N THR A 239 6.86 15.15 -26.01
CA THR A 239 6.65 16.57 -25.68
C THR A 239 7.96 17.23 -25.25
N ARG A 240 7.96 18.55 -25.13
CA ARG A 240 9.06 19.35 -24.56
C ARG A 240 8.94 19.54 -23.05
N TRP A 241 8.06 18.79 -22.41
CA TRP A 241 7.78 18.94 -20.99
C TRP A 241 8.89 18.35 -20.12
N ASN A 242 8.96 18.81 -18.88
CA ASN A 242 9.67 18.10 -17.82
C ASN A 242 8.77 16.98 -17.31
N CYS A 243 9.32 15.79 -17.09
CA CYS A 243 8.55 14.62 -16.66
C CYS A 243 9.14 14.05 -15.38
N VAL A 244 8.29 13.80 -14.39
CA VAL A 244 8.67 13.25 -13.09
C VAL A 244 7.85 12.00 -12.83
N ALA A 245 8.49 10.84 -12.74
CA ALA A 245 7.87 9.58 -12.35
C ALA A 245 8.10 9.32 -10.86
N VAL A 246 7.04 9.01 -10.11
CA VAL A 246 7.10 8.71 -8.68
C VAL A 246 6.33 7.43 -8.39
N ASP A 247 7.04 6.42 -7.90
CA ASP A 247 6.44 5.17 -7.44
C ASP A 247 7.33 4.50 -6.37
N PRO A 248 6.77 3.91 -5.29
CA PRO A 248 7.56 3.18 -4.29
C PRO A 248 8.26 1.94 -4.84
N GLU A 249 7.73 1.35 -5.91
CA GLU A 249 8.30 0.19 -6.60
C GLU A 249 9.23 0.60 -7.74
N MET A 250 9.40 1.91 -8.01
CA MET A 250 10.27 2.41 -9.07
C MET A 250 11.67 1.82 -8.92
N GLY A 251 12.18 1.21 -9.99
CA GLY A 251 13.46 0.55 -10.00
C GLY A 251 13.99 0.40 -11.42
N PHE A 252 14.98 -0.47 -11.60
CA PHE A 252 15.52 -0.77 -12.92
C PHE A 252 14.89 -2.05 -13.45
N ALA A 253 14.67 -2.11 -14.77
CA ALA A 253 14.45 -3.40 -15.42
C ALA A 253 15.60 -4.36 -15.07
N LYS A 254 15.29 -5.65 -14.81
CA LYS A 254 16.21 -6.66 -14.25
C LYS A 254 17.58 -6.78 -14.95
N ASP A 255 17.69 -6.34 -16.20
CA ASP A 255 18.90 -6.40 -17.02
C ASP A 255 19.42 -5.02 -17.48
N SER A 256 18.88 -3.92 -16.94
CA SER A 256 19.31 -2.56 -17.28
C SER A 256 20.57 -2.17 -16.50
N LYS A 257 21.61 -1.72 -17.21
CA LYS A 257 22.76 -1.04 -16.61
C LYS A 257 22.39 0.43 -16.42
N ALA A 258 22.20 0.83 -15.16
CA ALA A 258 22.24 2.20 -14.65
C ALA A 258 21.36 3.26 -15.37
N SER A 259 20.26 3.66 -14.69
CA SER A 259 19.39 4.81 -15.02
C SER A 259 18.61 4.75 -16.34
N TYR A 260 17.42 5.37 -16.34
CA TYR A 260 16.74 5.72 -17.57
C TYR A 260 17.30 7.06 -18.03
N ASP A 261 18.29 7.02 -18.93
CA ASP A 261 18.89 8.21 -19.51
C ASP A 261 17.98 8.76 -20.62
N ILE A 262 16.87 9.36 -20.21
CA ILE A 262 15.88 9.99 -21.10
C ILE A 262 15.86 11.47 -20.77
N ASP A 263 16.08 12.32 -21.76
CA ASP A 263 16.12 13.76 -21.54
C ASP A 263 14.80 14.28 -20.95
N ARG A 264 14.91 15.21 -20.00
CA ARG A 264 13.81 15.80 -19.24
C ARG A 264 13.00 14.82 -18.37
N LEU A 265 13.46 13.58 -18.20
CA LEU A 265 12.83 12.60 -17.31
C LEU A 265 13.58 12.49 -15.97
N GLN A 266 12.83 12.63 -14.88
CA GLN A 266 13.27 12.29 -13.54
C GLN A 266 12.44 11.11 -13.02
N HIS A 267 13.06 10.21 -12.26
CA HIS A 267 12.37 9.08 -11.65
C HIS A 267 12.74 8.90 -10.18
N HIS A 268 11.76 8.60 -9.34
CA HIS A 268 11.96 8.51 -7.90
C HIS A 268 11.31 7.25 -7.33
N CYS A 269 12.15 6.42 -6.70
CA CYS A 269 11.73 5.34 -5.80
C CYS A 269 11.31 5.94 -4.45
N ALA A 270 10.08 6.43 -4.43
CA ALA A 270 9.50 7.15 -3.30
C ALA A 270 7.97 7.11 -3.37
N LYS A 271 7.32 7.30 -2.23
CA LYS A 271 5.89 7.60 -2.21
C LYS A 271 5.67 9.06 -2.56
N ILE A 272 4.54 9.39 -3.17
CA ILE A 272 4.24 10.78 -3.53
C ILE A 272 4.18 11.69 -2.30
N GLU A 273 3.71 11.20 -1.14
CA GLU A 273 3.69 11.98 0.10
C GLU A 273 5.08 12.39 0.62
N GLU A 274 6.12 11.65 0.23
CA GLU A 274 7.53 11.92 0.55
C GLU A 274 8.14 12.95 -0.40
N MET A 275 7.39 13.42 -1.40
CA MET A 275 7.87 14.35 -2.41
C MET A 275 7.30 15.75 -2.19
N ARG A 276 8.09 16.77 -2.52
CA ARG A 276 7.68 18.16 -2.67
C ARG A 276 8.12 18.63 -4.04
N ILE A 277 7.14 18.77 -4.93
CA ILE A 277 7.37 19.11 -6.34
C ILE A 277 6.85 20.53 -6.56
N LYS A 278 7.72 21.46 -6.93
CA LYS A 278 7.31 22.82 -7.36
C LYS A 278 7.52 22.96 -8.86
N THR A 279 6.52 23.46 -9.56
CA THR A 279 6.53 23.62 -11.02
C THR A 279 5.80 24.90 -11.42
N LYS A 280 6.05 25.39 -12.63
CA LYS A 280 5.28 26.50 -13.20
C LYS A 280 3.85 26.07 -13.50
N ARG A 281 3.70 25.07 -14.37
CA ARG A 281 2.41 24.45 -14.72
C ARG A 281 2.48 22.94 -14.52
N CYS A 282 1.37 22.31 -14.13
CA CYS A 282 1.35 20.90 -13.76
C CYS A 282 0.25 20.10 -14.47
N ILE A 283 0.63 18.94 -15.01
CA ILE A 283 -0.29 17.84 -15.33
C ILE A 283 0.07 16.64 -14.47
N ILE A 284 -0.90 16.12 -13.74
CA ILE A 284 -0.76 14.90 -12.94
C ILE A 284 -1.31 13.74 -13.75
N VAL A 285 -0.57 12.64 -13.84
CA VAL A 285 -1.04 11.41 -14.48
C VAL A 285 -1.03 10.27 -13.47
N MET A 286 -2.20 9.72 -13.17
CA MET A 286 -2.42 8.64 -12.20
C MET A 286 -2.89 7.38 -12.94
N VAL A 287 -1.98 6.72 -13.65
CA VAL A 287 -2.23 5.41 -14.26
C VAL A 287 -1.94 4.35 -13.21
N HIS A 288 -2.93 3.52 -12.88
CA HIS A 288 -2.74 2.41 -11.93
C HIS A 288 -2.24 2.84 -10.52
N ALA A 289 -2.52 4.09 -10.12
CA ALA A 289 -2.03 4.65 -8.87
C ALA A 289 -2.76 4.10 -7.64
N HIS A 290 -2.01 3.68 -6.62
CA HIS A 290 -2.53 3.21 -5.33
C HIS A 290 -2.41 4.28 -4.23
N VAL A 291 -2.80 5.51 -4.56
CA VAL A 291 -2.80 6.66 -3.65
C VAL A 291 -3.97 7.57 -3.99
N SER A 292 -4.49 8.31 -3.01
CA SER A 292 -5.60 9.23 -3.26
C SER A 292 -5.16 10.46 -4.04
N LEU A 293 -6.06 10.99 -4.87
CA LEU A 293 -5.83 12.23 -5.62
C LEU A 293 -5.52 13.41 -4.69
N ALA A 294 -6.25 13.52 -3.58
CA ALA A 294 -6.00 14.54 -2.57
C ALA A 294 -4.58 14.47 -1.96
N THR A 295 -4.03 13.28 -1.74
CA THR A 295 -2.66 13.11 -1.24
C THR A 295 -1.63 13.52 -2.27
N THR A 296 -1.89 13.20 -3.54
CA THR A 296 -1.06 13.61 -4.66
C THR A 296 -1.01 15.13 -4.80
N LEU A 297 -2.17 15.80 -4.83
CA LEU A 297 -2.28 17.25 -4.97
C LEU A 297 -1.57 18.03 -3.86
N ARG A 298 -1.56 17.53 -2.61
CA ARG A 298 -0.82 18.16 -1.50
C ARG A 298 0.70 18.14 -1.66
N SER A 299 1.22 17.24 -2.48
CA SER A 299 2.67 17.05 -2.67
C SER A 299 3.23 17.90 -3.82
N ILE A 300 2.35 18.58 -4.56
CA ILE A 300 2.66 19.30 -5.79
C ILE A 300 2.20 20.76 -5.65
N GLN A 301 3.08 21.70 -5.96
CA GLN A 301 2.81 23.14 -5.94
C GLN A 301 3.06 23.72 -7.34
N ALA A 302 1.99 24.06 -8.05
CA ALA A 302 2.08 24.86 -9.27
C ALA A 302 2.07 26.36 -8.95
N GLU A 303 2.66 27.20 -9.81
CA GLU A 303 2.68 28.66 -9.62
C GLU A 303 1.28 29.27 -9.66
N ASP A 304 0.40 28.76 -10.53
CA ASP A 304 -1.01 29.18 -10.62
C ASP A 304 -1.91 28.53 -9.54
N GLY A 305 -1.33 27.71 -8.66
CA GLY A 305 -2.05 27.00 -7.60
C GLY A 305 -2.94 25.86 -8.09
N THR A 306 -2.87 25.49 -9.37
CA THR A 306 -3.72 24.45 -9.97
C THR A 306 -2.93 23.39 -10.73
N ALA A 307 -3.52 22.19 -10.82
CA ALA A 307 -3.00 21.12 -11.65
C ALA A 307 -4.13 20.48 -12.45
N ALA A 308 -3.87 20.16 -13.72
CA ALA A 308 -4.74 19.23 -14.45
C ALA A 308 -4.42 17.79 -13.99
N CYS A 309 -5.38 16.89 -14.10
CA CYS A 309 -5.20 15.48 -13.74
C CYS A 309 -5.84 14.56 -14.78
N ILE A 310 -5.11 13.53 -15.18
CA ILE A 310 -5.62 12.40 -15.96
C ILE A 310 -5.45 11.15 -15.10
N ALA A 311 -6.54 10.45 -14.83
CA ALA A 311 -6.50 9.22 -14.03
C ALA A 311 -7.08 8.04 -14.78
N LEU A 312 -6.41 6.90 -14.65
CA LEU A 312 -6.92 5.58 -15.00
C LEU A 312 -6.94 4.73 -13.71
N PRO A 313 -7.96 4.93 -12.84
CA PRO A 313 -8.05 4.19 -11.59
C PRO A 313 -8.21 2.69 -11.84
N CYS A 314 -7.60 1.89 -10.98
CA CYS A 314 -7.68 0.43 -11.01
C CYS A 314 -8.09 -0.12 -9.64
N CYS A 315 -8.40 -1.42 -9.62
CA CYS A 315 -8.65 -2.16 -8.38
C CYS A 315 -9.75 -1.49 -7.53
N ASN A 316 -9.43 -1.12 -6.28
CA ASN A 316 -10.37 -0.53 -5.33
C ASN A 316 -10.12 0.99 -5.10
N PHE A 317 -9.37 1.65 -5.99
CA PHE A 317 -8.97 3.06 -5.81
C PHE A 317 -9.86 4.07 -6.55
N TYR A 318 -10.96 3.63 -7.17
CA TYR A 318 -11.92 4.50 -7.86
C TYR A 318 -12.45 5.65 -6.98
N SER A 319 -12.76 5.38 -5.72
CA SER A 319 -13.23 6.43 -4.79
C SER A 319 -12.10 7.27 -4.21
N ALA A 320 -10.88 6.74 -4.15
CA ALA A 320 -9.72 7.45 -3.65
C ALA A 320 -9.15 8.43 -4.69
N ILE A 321 -9.31 8.11 -5.98
CA ILE A 321 -8.93 8.96 -7.11
C ILE A 321 -10.18 9.66 -7.63
N ASP A 322 -10.68 10.54 -6.79
CA ASP A 322 -11.82 11.40 -7.07
C ASP A 322 -11.59 12.79 -6.47
N ALA A 323 -12.29 13.78 -7.00
CA ALA A 323 -12.21 15.16 -6.54
C ALA A 323 -13.61 15.72 -6.25
N PRO A 324 -13.74 16.73 -5.37
CA PRO A 324 -15.04 17.35 -5.06
C PRO A 324 -15.70 17.98 -6.29
N ASN A 325 -14.90 18.47 -7.25
CA ASN A 325 -15.37 18.90 -8.55
C ASN A 325 -15.46 17.70 -9.51
N ARG A 326 -16.58 17.65 -10.26
CA ARG A 326 -16.85 16.56 -11.20
C ARG A 326 -15.74 16.48 -12.25
N ALA A 327 -15.22 15.27 -12.48
CA ALA A 327 -14.35 14.98 -13.62
C ALA A 327 -15.10 15.28 -14.92
N VAL A 328 -14.44 15.95 -15.86
CA VAL A 328 -15.00 16.18 -17.19
C VAL A 328 -13.91 16.05 -18.26
N PRO A 329 -13.95 15.02 -19.12
CA PRO A 329 -14.87 13.87 -19.15
C PRO A 329 -14.45 12.63 -18.32
N GLU A 330 -15.41 11.73 -18.07
CA GLU A 330 -15.20 10.34 -17.62
C GLU A 330 -15.73 9.38 -18.70
N TYR A 331 -14.90 8.43 -19.17
CA TYR A 331 -15.27 7.51 -20.26
C TYR A 331 -14.47 6.21 -20.22
N GLU A 332 -14.93 5.15 -20.90
CA GLU A 332 -14.14 3.94 -21.12
C GLU A 332 -13.31 4.05 -22.40
N ASP A 333 -12.01 3.76 -22.31
CA ASP A 333 -11.13 3.70 -23.47
C ASP A 333 -10.95 2.25 -23.96
N MET A 334 -11.67 1.89 -25.02
CA MET A 334 -11.63 0.55 -25.61
C MET A 334 -10.28 0.19 -26.25
N SER A 335 -9.35 1.13 -26.35
CA SER A 335 -7.99 0.85 -26.84
C SER A 335 -7.03 0.42 -25.72
N VAL A 336 -7.48 0.44 -24.45
CA VAL A 336 -6.75 -0.09 -23.30
C VAL A 336 -7.00 -1.59 -23.18
N ILE A 337 -5.92 -2.39 -23.22
CA ILE A 337 -5.98 -3.85 -23.14
C ILE A 337 -6.05 -4.31 -21.68
N SER A 338 -7.05 -3.81 -20.96
CA SER A 338 -7.26 -4.11 -19.54
C SER A 338 -8.75 -3.97 -19.16
N PRO A 339 -9.24 -4.71 -18.15
CA PRO A 339 -10.60 -4.53 -17.64
C PRO A 339 -10.82 -3.14 -17.01
N HIS A 340 -9.75 -2.52 -16.50
CA HIS A 340 -9.77 -1.21 -15.85
C HIS A 340 -9.32 -0.14 -16.85
N ARG A 341 -10.28 0.40 -17.60
CA ARG A 341 -10.05 1.33 -18.71
C ARG A 341 -10.84 2.63 -18.61
N THR A 342 -11.38 2.91 -17.43
CA THR A 342 -12.07 4.18 -17.16
C THR A 342 -11.04 5.28 -17.09
N VAL A 343 -11.18 6.28 -17.95
CA VAL A 343 -10.37 7.50 -17.96
C VAL A 343 -11.17 8.61 -17.31
N ARG A 344 -10.54 9.36 -16.40
CA ARG A 344 -11.08 10.58 -15.80
C ARG A 344 -10.14 11.74 -16.05
N VAL A 345 -10.69 12.88 -16.46
CA VAL A 345 -9.90 14.10 -16.67
C VAL A 345 -10.46 15.24 -15.83
N TRP A 346 -9.56 15.97 -15.18
CA TRP A 346 -9.84 17.24 -14.53
C TRP A 346 -8.93 18.31 -15.13
N LYS A 347 -9.52 19.43 -15.57
CA LYS A 347 -8.75 20.52 -16.19
C LYS A 347 -7.99 21.37 -15.18
N ALA A 348 -8.58 21.60 -14.01
CA ALA A 348 -8.00 22.42 -12.96
C ALA A 348 -8.45 21.92 -11.59
N LEU A 349 -7.48 21.47 -10.80
CA LEU A 349 -7.65 21.06 -9.41
C LEU A 349 -6.74 21.93 -8.53
N PRO A 350 -7.23 22.44 -7.38
CA PRO A 350 -6.36 23.11 -6.43
C PRO A 350 -5.23 22.17 -5.98
N CYS A 351 -4.00 22.65 -6.04
CA CYS A 351 -2.80 21.92 -5.59
C CYS A 351 -1.98 22.76 -4.59
N GLY A 352 -1.08 22.09 -3.88
CA GLY A 352 -0.28 22.68 -2.83
C GLY A 352 -0.91 22.51 -1.45
N THR A 353 -0.10 22.77 -0.43
CA THR A 353 -0.61 22.95 0.94
C THR A 353 -1.15 24.36 1.04
N SER A 354 -2.44 24.52 1.34
CA SER A 354 -2.98 25.78 1.85
C SER A 354 -2.41 26.05 3.24
N GLU A 355 -1.11 26.29 3.35
CA GLU A 355 -0.52 26.99 4.48
C GLU A 355 -0.51 28.48 4.10
N SER A 356 -1.69 29.08 4.15
CA SER A 356 -1.75 30.49 4.52
C SER A 356 -1.22 30.56 5.96
N PRO A 357 -0.15 31.32 6.25
CA PRO A 357 0.24 31.54 7.63
C PRO A 357 -0.85 32.36 8.30
N ARG A 358 -1.66 31.73 9.16
CA ARG A 358 -2.47 32.41 10.17
C ARG A 358 -2.45 31.62 11.46
#